data_AF-A0A6I5WXM8-F1
#
_entry.id   AF-A0A6I5WXM8-F1
#
_cell.length_a   1.000
_cell.length_b   1.000
_cell.length_c   1.000
_cell.angle_alpha   90.00
_cell.angle_beta   90.00
_cell.angle_gamma   90.00
#
_symmetry.space_group_name_H-M   'P 1'
#
loop_
_entity.id
_entity.type
_entity.pdbx_description
1 polymer ?
#
loop_
_entity_poly.entity_id
_entity_poly.type
_entity_poly.pdbx_seq_one_letter_code
_entity_poly.pdbx_strand_id
1 'polypeptide(L)' 'MVGGPVWVGAGATFLPAMQFPIGVRSVVIAADNDGAGERSAREAALAFAHRGLSVRIIRPLPAFKDFNDELRGAA' A
#
# COMPACT_ATOMS: atom_id res chain seq x y z
N MET A 1 6.34 -0.96 16.13
CA MET A 1 6.86 -2.00 15.21
C MET A 1 6.17 -1.79 13.87
N VAL A 2 6.82 -1.96 12.71
CA VAL A 2 6.94 -3.30 12.12
C VAL A 2 8.25 -3.42 11.32
N GLY A 3 9.12 -4.33 11.76
CA GLY A 3 10.04 -5.03 10.86
C GLY A 3 9.27 -6.20 10.26
N GLY A 4 9.03 -6.16 8.95
CA GLY A 4 8.30 -7.18 8.20
C GLY A 4 8.71 -7.11 6.73
N PRO A 5 8.37 -8.12 5.93
CA PRO A 5 8.71 -8.08 4.51
C PRO A 5 7.93 -6.95 3.83
N VAL A 6 8.64 -6.09 3.12
CA VAL A 6 8.09 -4.98 2.35
C VAL A 6 8.32 -5.26 0.87
N TRP A 7 7.29 -5.06 0.07
CA TRP A 7 7.37 -5.06 -1.38
C TRP A 7 6.99 -3.68 -1.89
N VAL A 8 7.69 -3.23 -2.92
CA VAL A 8 7.40 -1.98 -3.61
C VAL A 8 7.13 -2.32 -5.07
N GLY A 9 5.94 -1.97 -5.56
CA GLY A 9 5.60 -2.10 -6.98
C GLY A 9 6.36 -1.08 -7.81
N ALA A 10 6.84 -1.48 -8.98
CA ALA A 10 7.48 -0.56 -9.94
C ALA A 10 6.42 0.33 -10.64
N GLY A 11 5.75 1.18 -9.87
CA GLY A 11 4.62 1.98 -10.31
C GLY A 11 3.27 1.42 -9.83
N ALA A 12 2.34 2.34 -9.60
CA ALA A 12 1.07 2.06 -8.94
C ALA A 12 0.14 1.12 -9.75
N THR A 13 0.29 1.11 -11.08
CA THR A 13 -0.48 0.26 -12.01
C THR A 13 -0.19 -1.23 -11.85
N PHE A 14 1.01 -1.61 -11.40
CA PHE A 14 1.39 -3.02 -11.26
C PHE A 14 1.01 -3.62 -9.90
N LEU A 15 0.59 -2.77 -8.95
CA LEU A 15 0.26 -3.19 -7.59
C LEU A 15 -0.82 -4.29 -7.57
N PRO A 16 -1.94 -4.23 -8.33
CA PRO A 16 -2.96 -5.28 -8.33
C PRO A 16 -2.46 -6.66 -8.80
N ALA A 17 -1.42 -6.69 -9.65
CA ALA A 17 -0.85 -7.92 -10.21
C ALA A 17 0.18 -8.58 -9.29
N MET A 18 0.57 -7.93 -8.18
CA MET A 18 1.62 -8.41 -7.28
C MET A 18 1.31 -9.81 -6.73
N GLN A 19 2.27 -10.72 -6.87
CA GLN A 19 2.17 -12.07 -6.31
C GLN A 19 2.84 -12.12 -4.93
N PHE A 20 2.20 -12.82 -4.00
CA PHE A 20 2.70 -12.98 -2.64
C PHE A 20 3.16 -14.42 -2.41
N PRO A 21 4.16 -14.65 -1.54
CA PRO A 21 4.53 -15.98 -1.12
C PRO A 21 3.35 -16.77 -0.55
N ILE A 22 3.41 -18.10 -0.69
CA ILE A 22 2.42 -19.01 -0.10
C ILE A 22 2.36 -18.78 1.42
N GLY A 23 1.15 -18.66 1.97
CA GLY A 23 0.90 -18.47 3.40
C GLY A 23 0.65 -17.01 3.82
N VAL A 24 0.85 -16.04 2.92
CA VAL A 24 0.38 -14.67 3.15
C VAL A 24 -1.15 -14.66 3.20
N ARG A 25 -1.70 -14.15 4.29
CA ARG A 25 -3.15 -14.08 4.54
C ARG A 25 -3.67 -12.65 4.68
N SER A 26 -2.77 -11.70 4.92
CA SER A 26 -3.11 -10.29 5.07
C SER A 26 -2.05 -9.40 4.44
N VAL A 27 -2.52 -8.27 3.90
CA VAL A 27 -1.68 -7.27 3.24
C VAL A 27 -2.08 -5.88 3.75
N VAL A 28 -1.07 -5.08 4.07
CA VAL A 28 -1.25 -3.64 4.33
C VAL A 28 -0.72 -2.89 3.13
N ILE A 29 -1.55 -2.04 2.54
CA ILE A 29 -1.19 -1.17 1.42
C ILE A 29 -0.89 0.20 2.01
N ALA A 30 0.36 0.63 1.93
CA ALA A 30 0.79 1.98 2.24
C ALA A 30 0.64 2.84 0.98
N ALA A 31 -0.19 3.89 1.05
CA ALA A 31 -0.52 4.68 -0.11
C ALA A 31 -0.39 6.18 0.17
N ASP A 32 0.05 6.94 -0.84
CA ASP A 32 0.32 8.37 -0.74
C ASP A 32 -0.97 9.18 -0.55
N ASN A 33 -0.89 10.35 0.07
CA ASN A 33 -2.01 11.27 0.30
C ASN A 33 -2.40 12.07 -0.97
N ASP A 34 -2.43 11.43 -2.14
CA ASP A 34 -2.89 12.02 -3.38
C ASP A 34 -3.97 11.17 -4.09
N GLY A 35 -4.61 11.77 -5.09
CA GLY A 35 -5.69 11.10 -5.82
C GLY A 35 -5.24 9.88 -6.63
N ALA A 36 -3.98 9.83 -7.06
CA ALA A 36 -3.44 8.68 -7.78
C ALA A 36 -3.18 7.51 -6.82
N GLY A 37 -2.55 7.78 -5.69
CA GLY A 37 -2.36 6.84 -4.58
C GLY A 37 -3.68 6.32 -4.02
N GLU A 38 -4.75 7.12 -4.00
CA GLU A 38 -6.09 6.64 -3.63
C GLU A 38 -6.63 5.61 -4.62
N ARG A 39 -6.62 5.93 -5.92
CA ARG A 39 -7.15 5.04 -6.95
C ARG A 39 -6.40 3.71 -7.00
N SER A 40 -5.07 3.77 -7.07
CA SER A 40 -4.25 2.55 -7.17
C SER A 40 -4.32 1.68 -5.92
N ALA A 41 -4.40 2.29 -4.72
CA ALA A 41 -4.58 1.51 -3.50
C ALA A 41 -5.93 0.79 -3.44
N ARG A 42 -7.01 1.43 -3.90
CA ARG A 42 -8.34 0.80 -3.99
C ARG A 42 -8.35 -0.35 -5.00
N GLU A 43 -7.79 -0.15 -6.18
CA GLU A 43 -7.71 -1.18 -7.22
C GLU A 43 -6.94 -2.41 -6.73
N ALA A 44 -5.80 -2.19 -6.08
CA ALA A 44 -5.01 -3.28 -5.49
C ALA A 44 -5.75 -3.96 -4.33
N ALA A 45 -6.42 -3.19 -3.47
CA ALA A 45 -7.20 -3.75 -2.38
C ALA A 45 -8.33 -4.66 -2.86
N LEU A 46 -9.05 -4.25 -3.89
CA LEU A 46 -10.08 -5.06 -4.54
C LEU A 46 -9.49 -6.34 -5.13
N ALA A 47 -8.38 -6.23 -5.87
CA ALA A 47 -7.71 -7.38 -6.48
C ALA A 47 -7.22 -8.39 -5.44
N PHE A 48 -6.64 -7.92 -4.33
CA PHE A 48 -6.16 -8.77 -3.25
C PHE A 48 -7.31 -9.39 -2.45
N ALA A 49 -8.39 -8.65 -2.20
CA ALA A 49 -9.58 -9.17 -1.54
C ALA A 49 -10.25 -10.28 -2.38
N HIS A 50 -10.34 -10.11 -3.70
CA HIS A 50 -10.83 -11.15 -4.61
C HIS A 50 -9.98 -12.43 -4.59
N ARG A 51 -8.70 -12.32 -4.19
CA ARG A 51 -7.80 -13.47 -3.99
C ARG A 51 -7.89 -14.07 -2.59
N GLY A 52 -8.82 -13.60 -1.75
CA GLY A 52 -9.05 -14.10 -0.40
C GLY A 52 -8.14 -13.50 0.68
N LEU A 53 -7.39 -12.43 0.37
CA LEU A 53 -6.52 -11.76 1.34
C LEU A 53 -7.30 -10.76 2.19
N SER A 54 -6.95 -10.67 3.47
CA SER A 54 -7.41 -9.57 4.32
C SER A 54 -6.59 -8.31 4.02
N VAL A 55 -7.24 -7.23 3.58
CA VAL A 55 -6.54 -6.02 3.14
C VAL A 55 -6.86 -4.83 4.03
N ARG A 56 -5.83 -4.02 4.34
CA ARG A 56 -5.98 -2.71 4.97
C ARG A 56 -5.19 -1.67 4.19
N ILE A 57 -5.76 -0.50 4.00
CA ILE A 57 -5.06 0.67 3.44
C ILE A 57 -4.66 1.57 4.61
N ILE A 58 -3.41 2.02 4.61
CA ILE A 58 -2.91 3.06 5.52
C ILE A 58 -2.42 4.25 4.70
N ARG A 59 -2.50 5.42 5.31
CA ARG A 59 -2.12 6.72 4.74
C ARG A 59 -1.14 7.41 5.69
N PRO A 60 -0.24 8.26 5.17
CA PRO A 60 0.54 9.12 6.02
C PRO A 60 -0.36 10.16 6.71
N LEU A 61 0.16 10.83 7.73
CA LEU A 61 -0.54 11.93 8.40
C LEU A 61 -0.97 13.00 7.38
N PRO A 62 -2.13 13.67 7.55
CA PRO A 62 -2.71 14.55 6.53
C PRO A 62 -1.82 15.69 6.02
N ALA A 63 -0.80 16.08 6.80
CA ALA A 63 0.13 17.14 6.45
C ALA A 63 1.24 16.68 5.48
N PHE A 64 1.39 15.38 5.22
CA PHE A 64 2.48 14.83 4.42
C PHE A 64 1.95 14.15 3.17
N LYS A 65 2.68 14.29 2.07
CA LYS A 65 2.34 13.70 0.79
C LYS A 65 2.52 12.17 0.80
N ASP A 66 3.64 11.68 1.32
CA ASP A 66 3.94 10.26 1.40
C ASP A 66 4.55 9.89 2.77
N PHE A 67 4.77 8.59 3.02
CA PHE A 67 5.37 8.11 4.27
C PHE A 67 6.85 8.52 4.44
N ASN A 68 7.56 8.82 3.36
CA ASN A 68 8.94 9.30 3.43
C ASN A 68 8.99 10.76 3.87
N ASP A 69 8.08 11.59 3.37
CA ASP A 69 7.89 12.98 3.80
C ASP A 69 7.50 13.04 5.29
N GLU A 70 6.58 12.17 5.73
CA GLU A 70 6.24 12.01 7.15
C GLU A 70 7.47 11.60 8.00
N LEU A 71 8.23 10.61 7.55
CA LEU A 71 9.43 10.14 8.27
C LEU A 71 10.51 11.23 8.37
N ARG A 72 10.66 12.05 7.34
CA ARG A 72 11.64 13.14 7.29
C ARG A 72 11.16 14.39 8.02
N GLY A 73 9.87 14.48 8.36
CA GLY A 73 9.26 15.70 8.89
C GLY A 73 9.22 16.85 7.88
N ALA A 74 9.27 16.54 6.58
CA ALA A 74 9.19 17.52 5.50
C ALA A 74 7.80 17.39 4.87
N ALA A 75 6.92 18.37 5.15
CA ALA A 75 5.59 18.45 4.55
C ALA A 75 5.64 18.95 3.10
#